data_AF-A0A530AGV3-F1
#
_entry.id   AF-A0A530AGV3-F1
#
_cell.length_a   1.000
_cell.length_b   1.000
_cell.length_c   1.000
_cell.angle_alpha   90.00
_cell.angle_beta   90.00
_cell.angle_gamma   90.00
#
_symmetry.space_group_name_H-M   'P 1'
#
loop_
_entity.id
_entity.type
_entity.pdbx_description
1 polymer ?
#
loop_
_entity_poly.entity_id
_entity_poly.type
_entity_poly.pdbx_seq_one_letter_code
_entity_poly.pdbx_strand_id
1 'polypeptide(L)'
;TQPVFADFMQMYGEKAEDMIALGGDEMITRLYWYSAEYGLIQEPGQPVKAFGAGLMSSFTELQFAVESKDAHHVPFDLETVMRTGYEIDKFQRAYFVLPSFDALRDAFANGDLAGIVSRFKGQPALDPATV
;
A
#
# COMPACT_ATOMS: atom_id res chain seq x y z
N THR A 1 -10.91 -17.18 -4.09
CA THR A 1 -9.49 -16.78 -3.96
C THR A 1 -9.14 -15.85 -5.10
N GLN A 2 -8.21 -14.91 -4.91
CA GLN A 2 -7.82 -13.93 -5.94
C GLN A 2 -6.38 -14.24 -6.41
N PRO A 3 -6.18 -14.83 -7.61
CA PRO A 3 -4.86 -15.32 -8.04
C PRO A 3 -3.84 -14.21 -8.25
N VAL A 4 -4.23 -13.06 -8.81
CA VAL A 4 -3.30 -11.95 -9.08
C VAL A 4 -2.73 -11.37 -7.78
N PHE A 5 -3.54 -11.34 -6.72
CA PHE A 5 -3.08 -10.93 -5.40
C PHE A 5 -2.12 -11.96 -4.80
N ALA A 6 -2.32 -13.26 -5.04
CA ALA A 6 -1.39 -14.29 -4.60
C ALA A 6 -0.03 -14.17 -5.29
N ASP A 7 -0.01 -13.91 -6.61
CA ASP A 7 1.22 -13.65 -7.36
C ASP A 7 1.96 -12.42 -6.81
N PHE A 8 1.23 -11.35 -6.49
CA PHE A 8 1.79 -10.18 -5.80
C PHE A 8 2.45 -10.57 -4.47
N MET A 9 1.77 -11.34 -3.62
CA MET A 9 2.30 -11.74 -2.30
C MET A 9 3.56 -12.60 -2.43
N GLN A 10 3.65 -13.47 -3.43
CA GLN A 10 4.86 -14.24 -3.71
C GLN A 10 6.00 -13.31 -4.14
N MET A 11 5.78 -12.45 -5.13
CA MET A 11 6.80 -11.50 -5.60
C MET A 11 7.24 -10.53 -4.50
N TYR A 12 6.32 -10.11 -3.63
CA TYR A 12 6.64 -9.29 -2.46
C TYR A 12 7.67 -9.99 -1.59
N GLY A 13 7.44 -11.27 -1.25
CA GLY A 13 8.38 -12.06 -0.44
C GLY A 13 9.75 -12.20 -1.11
N GLU A 14 9.78 -12.52 -2.40
CA GLU A 14 11.03 -12.67 -3.18
C GLU A 14 11.84 -11.35 -3.22
N LYS A 15 11.18 -10.22 -3.46
CA LYS A 15 11.85 -8.91 -3.59
C LYS A 15 12.17 -8.24 -2.26
N ALA A 16 11.46 -8.59 -1.18
CA ALA A 16 11.64 -7.93 0.11
C ALA A 16 13.03 -8.17 0.70
N GLU A 17 13.59 -9.37 0.54
CA GLU A 17 14.95 -9.70 0.99
C GLU A 17 15.99 -8.76 0.36
N ASP A 18 15.92 -8.56 -0.96
CA ASP A 18 16.81 -7.65 -1.69
C ASP A 18 16.66 -6.20 -1.21
N MET A 19 15.43 -5.73 -0.99
CA MET A 19 15.18 -4.35 -0.54
C MET A 19 15.68 -4.13 0.89
N ILE A 20 15.51 -5.10 1.77
CA ILE A 20 16.05 -5.08 3.13
C ILE A 20 17.58 -5.01 3.10
N ALA A 21 18.22 -5.83 2.25
CA ALA A 21 19.68 -5.80 2.09
C ALA A 21 20.20 -4.44 1.59
N LEU A 22 19.40 -3.67 0.84
CA LEU A 22 19.72 -2.31 0.40
C LEU A 22 19.48 -1.21 1.45
N GLY A 23 18.90 -1.56 2.62
CA GLY A 23 18.50 -0.64 3.68
C GLY A 23 17.11 -0.02 3.46
N GLY A 24 16.23 -0.72 2.75
CA GLY A 24 14.85 -0.31 2.45
C GLY A 24 13.79 -1.04 3.26
N ASP A 25 14.13 -1.54 4.45
CA ASP A 25 13.25 -2.31 5.34
C ASP A 25 11.97 -1.55 5.72
N GLU A 26 12.07 -0.28 6.11
CA GLU A 26 10.89 0.55 6.37
C GLU A 26 10.06 0.78 5.10
N MET A 27 10.70 0.89 3.93
CA MET A 27 10.01 1.21 2.68
C MET A 27 9.20 0.02 2.16
N ILE A 28 9.75 -1.19 2.27
CA ILE A 28 9.04 -2.41 1.85
C ILE A 28 7.93 -2.80 2.84
N THR A 29 8.06 -2.45 4.13
CA THR A 29 7.00 -2.67 5.12
C THR A 29 5.85 -1.69 4.95
N ARG A 30 6.12 -0.39 4.69
CA ARG A 30 5.08 0.60 4.32
C ARG A 30 4.25 0.14 3.14
N LEU A 31 4.90 -0.47 2.16
CA LEU A 31 4.20 -0.97 1.01
C LEU A 31 3.24 -2.10 1.36
N TYR A 32 3.70 -3.09 2.14
CA TYR A 32 2.84 -4.17 2.61
C TYR A 32 1.65 -3.62 3.39
N TRP A 33 1.92 -2.65 4.26
CA TRP A 33 0.91 -1.98 5.08
C TRP A 33 -0.18 -1.33 4.23
N TYR A 34 0.20 -0.52 3.24
CA TYR A 34 -0.75 0.19 2.37
C TYR A 34 -1.33 -0.64 1.22
N SER A 35 -0.98 -1.93 1.14
CA SER A 35 -1.57 -2.89 0.21
C SER A 35 -2.29 -4.01 0.97
N ALA A 36 -1.56 -5.03 1.40
CA ALA A 36 -2.11 -6.24 2.01
C ALA A 36 -2.87 -5.99 3.32
N GLU A 37 -2.54 -4.95 4.10
CA GLU A 37 -3.20 -4.68 5.38
C GLU A 37 -4.32 -3.64 5.30
N TYR A 38 -4.09 -2.50 4.63
CA TYR A 38 -5.02 -1.37 4.59
C TYR A 38 -5.36 -0.87 3.17
N GLY A 39 -5.12 -1.69 2.16
CA GLY A 39 -5.38 -1.32 0.77
C GLY A 39 -6.87 -1.26 0.42
N LEU A 40 -7.20 -0.27 -0.41
CA LEU A 40 -8.50 -0.10 -1.07
C LEU A 40 -8.37 -0.31 -2.58
N ILE A 41 -9.47 -0.67 -3.23
CA ILE A 41 -9.53 -0.86 -4.68
C ILE A 41 -10.78 -0.17 -5.24
N GLN A 42 -10.63 0.52 -6.37
CA GLN A 42 -11.72 1.14 -7.10
C GLN A 42 -11.54 0.95 -8.60
N GLU A 43 -12.30 0.00 -9.15
CA GLU A 43 -12.37 -0.20 -10.59
C GLU A 43 -13.16 0.96 -11.26
N PRO A 44 -12.91 1.28 -12.53
CA PRO A 44 -13.61 2.36 -13.23
C PRO A 44 -15.14 2.23 -13.14
N GLY A 45 -15.79 3.27 -12.61
CA GLY A 45 -17.25 3.31 -12.45
C GLY A 45 -17.80 2.43 -11.33
N GLN A 46 -16.96 1.81 -10.51
CA GLN A 46 -17.36 1.01 -9.35
C GLN A 46 -17.17 1.80 -8.04
N PRO A 47 -17.91 1.44 -6.97
CA PRO A 47 -17.63 1.96 -5.64
C PRO A 47 -16.27 1.45 -5.13
N VAL A 48 -15.68 2.20 -4.20
CA VAL A 48 -14.48 1.78 -3.47
C VAL A 48 -14.79 0.53 -2.65
N LYS A 49 -13.87 -0.43 -2.63
CA LYS A 49 -13.94 -1.66 -1.83
C LYS A 49 -12.64 -1.83 -1.06
N ALA A 50 -12.70 -2.43 0.12
CA ALA A 50 -11.50 -2.85 0.83
C ALA A 50 -11.04 -4.23 0.37
N PHE A 51 -9.72 -4.44 0.36
CA PHE A 51 -9.12 -5.77 0.24
C PHE A 51 -8.03 -6.03 1.29
N GLY A 52 -7.58 -4.98 2.00
CA GLY A 52 -6.63 -5.10 3.09
C GLY A 52 -7.17 -5.92 4.28
N ALA A 53 -6.36 -6.81 4.82
CA ALA A 53 -6.73 -7.72 5.91
C ALA A 53 -7.06 -6.98 7.22
N GLY A 54 -6.27 -5.96 7.58
CA GLY A 54 -6.53 -5.07 8.71
C GLY A 54 -7.89 -4.37 8.60
N LEU A 55 -8.23 -3.85 7.43
CA LEU A 55 -9.57 -3.28 7.18
C LEU A 55 -10.66 -4.34 7.30
N MET A 56 -10.54 -5.47 6.62
CA MET A 56 -11.58 -6.51 6.61
C MET A 56 -11.85 -7.13 7.99
N SER A 57 -10.90 -7.00 8.93
CA SER A 57 -11.04 -7.49 10.32
C SER A 57 -11.49 -6.42 11.32
N SER A 58 -11.59 -5.15 10.90
CA SER A 58 -11.98 -4.01 11.75
C SER A 58 -13.25 -3.35 11.21
N PHE A 59 -14.41 -3.68 11.79
CA PHE A 59 -15.70 -3.17 11.29
C PHE A 59 -15.78 -1.64 11.21
N THR A 60 -15.37 -0.95 12.28
CA THR A 60 -15.48 0.52 12.36
C THR A 60 -14.52 1.22 11.41
N GLU A 61 -13.30 0.71 11.26
CA GLU A 61 -12.34 1.29 10.33
C GLU A 61 -12.68 0.97 8.89
N LEU A 62 -13.17 -0.24 8.60
CA LEU A 62 -13.69 -0.61 7.28
C LEU A 62 -14.79 0.36 6.84
N GLN A 63 -15.77 0.59 7.70
CA GLN A 63 -16.86 1.52 7.42
C GLN A 63 -16.34 2.93 7.14
N PHE A 64 -15.44 3.43 8.00
CA PHE A 64 -14.82 4.74 7.81
C PHE A 64 -14.09 4.83 6.46
N ALA A 65 -13.23 3.85 6.16
CA ALA A 65 -12.38 3.84 4.98
C ALA A 65 -13.19 3.79 3.67
N VAL A 66 -14.35 3.12 3.63
CA VAL A 66 -15.13 2.94 2.39
C VAL A 66 -16.33 3.89 2.24
N GLU A 67 -16.91 4.39 3.35
CA GLU A 67 -18.15 5.18 3.31
C GLU A 67 -17.95 6.66 3.69
N SER A 68 -16.92 6.99 4.49
CA SER A 68 -16.73 8.35 4.98
C SER A 68 -16.18 9.30 3.92
N LYS A 69 -16.70 10.52 3.87
CA LYS A 69 -16.14 11.62 3.05
C LYS A 69 -14.85 12.21 3.63
N ASP A 70 -14.60 11.95 4.92
CA ASP A 70 -13.41 12.41 5.62
C ASP A 70 -12.24 11.41 5.47
N ALA A 71 -12.47 10.24 4.88
CA ALA A 71 -11.40 9.30 4.58
C ALA A 71 -10.52 9.86 3.46
N HIS A 72 -9.22 9.98 3.74
CA HIS A 72 -8.24 10.48 2.77
C HIS A 72 -7.86 9.37 1.78
N HIS A 73 -8.49 9.36 0.62
CA HIS A 73 -8.20 8.43 -0.46
C HIS A 73 -7.09 8.97 -1.36
N VAL A 74 -6.00 8.22 -1.44
CA VAL A 74 -4.82 8.59 -2.24
C VAL A 74 -4.70 7.62 -3.41
N PRO A 75 -4.58 8.09 -4.67
CA PRO A 75 -4.32 7.20 -5.79
C PRO A 75 -3.03 6.40 -5.55
N PHE A 76 -3.05 5.10 -5.84
CA PHE A 76 -1.86 4.27 -5.69
C PHE A 76 -0.73 4.74 -6.60
N ASP A 77 0.42 5.04 -5.99
CA ASP A 77 1.70 5.27 -6.64
C ASP A 77 2.79 4.56 -5.86
N LEU A 78 3.63 3.77 -6.55
CA LEU A 78 4.59 2.87 -5.92
C LEU A 78 5.59 3.63 -5.03
N GLU A 79 6.15 4.72 -5.55
CA GLU A 79 7.14 5.52 -4.82
C GLU A 79 6.51 6.21 -3.62
N THR A 80 5.34 6.83 -3.80
CA THR A 80 4.61 7.52 -2.74
C THR A 80 4.27 6.54 -1.61
N VAL A 81 3.75 5.36 -1.93
CA VAL A 81 3.45 4.31 -0.95
C VAL A 81 4.70 3.91 -0.16
N MET A 82 5.81 3.61 -0.83
CA MET A 82 7.07 3.22 -0.16
C MET A 82 7.65 4.30 0.76
N ARG A 83 7.26 5.56 0.54
CA ARG A 83 7.74 6.70 1.31
C ARG A 83 6.77 7.18 2.38
N THR A 84 5.52 6.74 2.37
CA THR A 84 4.50 7.21 3.31
C THR A 84 4.59 6.45 4.63
N GLY A 85 4.78 7.16 5.75
CA GLY A 85 4.79 6.53 7.09
C GLY A 85 3.42 5.96 7.46
N TYR A 86 3.27 5.23 8.56
CA TYR A 86 1.94 4.74 8.99
C TYR A 86 1.84 4.65 10.51
N GLU A 87 0.61 4.61 11.03
CA GLU A 87 0.30 4.35 12.43
C GLU A 87 -0.25 2.94 12.63
N ILE A 88 0.15 2.29 13.72
CA ILE A 88 -0.31 0.93 14.08
C ILE A 88 -1.43 0.90 15.11
N ASP A 89 -1.68 2.02 15.81
CA ASP A 89 -2.56 2.10 16.99
C ASP A 89 -3.78 3.02 16.79
N LYS A 90 -3.97 3.53 15.57
CA LYS A 90 -5.03 4.47 15.18
C LYS A 90 -5.53 4.17 13.77
N PHE A 91 -6.66 4.76 13.41
CA PHE A 91 -7.14 4.74 12.03
C PHE A 91 -6.10 5.35 11.10
N GLN A 92 -5.95 4.77 9.92
CA GLN A 92 -5.01 5.28 8.94
C GLN A 92 -5.41 6.68 8.49
N ARG A 93 -4.40 7.57 8.39
CA ARG A 93 -4.57 8.93 7.89
C ARG A 93 -4.55 9.03 6.37
N ALA A 94 -4.20 7.95 5.68
CA ALA A 94 -4.29 7.79 4.23
C ALA A 94 -4.68 6.35 3.88
N TYR A 95 -5.53 6.18 2.87
CA TYR A 95 -5.87 4.89 2.29
C TYR A 95 -5.53 4.91 0.79
N PHE A 96 -4.58 4.07 0.37
CA PHE A 96 -4.19 4.00 -1.03
C PHE A 96 -5.20 3.18 -1.82
N VAL A 97 -5.67 3.75 -2.93
CA VAL A 97 -6.71 3.18 -3.80
C VAL A 97 -6.07 2.66 -5.08
N LEU A 98 -6.09 1.34 -5.24
CA LEU A 98 -5.67 0.65 -6.46
C LEU A 98 -6.77 0.70 -7.53
N PRO A 99 -6.41 0.88 -8.82
CA PRO A 99 -7.39 0.74 -9.89
C PRO A 99 -7.70 -0.72 -10.23
N SER A 100 -6.78 -1.65 -9.94
CA SER A 100 -6.94 -3.10 -10.11
C SER A 100 -5.84 -3.87 -9.36
N PHE A 101 -6.02 -5.19 -9.16
CA PHE A 101 -4.94 -6.06 -8.68
C PHE A 101 -3.81 -6.21 -9.70
N ASP A 102 -4.13 -6.16 -10.99
CA ASP A 102 -3.13 -6.14 -12.07
C ASP A 102 -2.19 -4.94 -11.94
N ALA A 103 -2.71 -3.75 -11.62
CA ALA A 103 -1.89 -2.57 -11.41
C ALA A 103 -0.92 -2.73 -10.23
N LEU A 104 -1.37 -3.38 -9.14
CA LEU A 104 -0.48 -3.73 -8.01
C LEU A 104 0.61 -4.70 -8.46
N ARG A 105 0.24 -5.82 -9.09
CA ARG A 105 1.19 -6.82 -9.60
C ARG A 105 2.20 -6.19 -10.57
N ASP A 106 1.74 -5.37 -11.51
CA ASP A 106 2.59 -4.81 -12.57
C ASP A 106 3.53 -3.73 -12.04
N ALA A 107 3.08 -2.92 -11.08
CA ALA A 107 3.95 -2.00 -10.34
C ALA A 107 5.06 -2.77 -9.62
N PHE A 108 4.75 -3.95 -9.08
CA PHE A 108 5.72 -4.83 -8.42
C PHE A 108 6.69 -5.49 -9.36
N ALA A 109 6.19 -6.05 -10.46
CA ALA A 109 6.99 -6.76 -11.43
C ALA A 109 7.99 -5.82 -12.11
N ASN A 110 7.53 -4.63 -12.51
CA ASN A 110 8.26 -3.72 -13.40
C ASN A 110 8.82 -2.46 -12.71
N GLY A 111 8.42 -2.20 -11.46
CA GLY A 111 8.84 -1.01 -10.72
C GLY A 111 10.30 -1.04 -10.29
N ASP A 112 10.96 0.13 -10.31
CA ASP A 112 12.33 0.31 -9.86
C ASP A 112 12.42 0.45 -8.33
N LEU A 113 12.05 -0.62 -7.62
CA LEU A 113 12.09 -0.67 -6.15
C LEU A 113 13.50 -0.35 -5.61
N ALA A 114 14.54 -0.90 -6.23
CA ALA A 114 15.93 -0.69 -5.83
C ALA A 114 16.35 0.78 -5.99
N GLY A 115 15.98 1.42 -7.11
CA GLY A 115 16.26 2.83 -7.32
C GLY A 115 15.43 3.75 -6.42
N ILE A 116 14.19 3.38 -6.08
CA ILE A 116 13.40 4.07 -5.06
C ILE A 116 14.11 3.99 -3.69
N VAL A 117 14.48 2.79 -3.24
CA VAL A 117 15.21 2.59 -1.99
C VAL A 117 16.52 3.37 -1.98
N SER A 118 17.32 3.28 -3.06
CA SER A 118 18.60 3.98 -3.16
C SER A 118 18.46 5.50 -3.01
N ARG A 119 17.41 6.10 -3.60
CA ARG A 119 17.15 7.54 -3.54
C ARG A 119 16.68 8.01 -2.17
N PHE A 120 15.84 7.22 -1.49
CA PHE A 120 15.10 7.70 -0.31
C PHE A 120 15.46 7.01 1.00
N LYS A 121 16.32 5.98 1.00
CA LYS A 121 16.82 5.41 2.25
C LYS A 121 17.47 6.49 3.12
N GLY A 122 17.10 6.52 4.39
CA GLY A 122 17.56 7.53 5.35
C GLY A 122 16.89 8.91 5.22
N GLN A 123 15.98 9.12 4.26
CA GLN A 123 15.14 10.32 4.26
C GLN A 123 13.91 10.12 5.15
N PRO A 124 13.36 11.20 5.76
CA PRO A 124 12.11 11.12 6.50
C PRO A 124 10.97 10.59 5.62
N ALA A 125 10.09 9.80 6.23
CA ALA A 125 8.85 9.39 5.60
C ALA A 125 7.95 10.61 5.30
N LEU A 126 7.15 10.50 4.25
CA LEU A 126 6.06 11.43 3.97
C LEU A 126 5.00 11.31 5.07
N ASP A 127 4.41 12.43 5.45
CA ASP A 127 3.29 12.46 6.38
C ASP A 127 2.02 12.03 5.64
N PRO A 128 1.36 10.92 6.06
CA PRO A 128 0.13 10.42 5.44
C PRO A 128 -0.99 11.44 5.31
N ALA A 129 -1.03 12.45 6.20
CA ALA A 129 -2.05 13.49 6.13
C ALA A 129 -1.86 14.47 4.96
N THR A 130 -0.73 14.40 4.24
CA THR A 130 -0.32 15.41 3.24
C THR A 130 0.12 14.83 1.90
N VAL A 131 0.08 13.50 1.76
CA VAL A 131 0.35 12.81 0.48
C VAL A 131 -0.82 12.91 -0.49
#